data_AF-A0A422ZK17-F1
#
_entry.id   AF-A0A422ZK17-F1
#
_cell.length_a   1.000
_cell.length_b   1.000
_cell.length_c   1.000
_cell.angle_alpha   90.00
_cell.angle_beta   90.00
_cell.angle_gamma   90.00
#
_symmetry.space_group_name_H-M   'P 1'
#
loop_
_entity.id
_entity.type
_entity.pdbx_description
1 polymer ?
#
loop_
_entity_poly.entity_id
_entity_poly.type
_entity_poly.pdbx_seq_one_letter_code
_entity_poly.pdbx_strand_id
1 'polypeptide(L)'
;MKKLLILIALFSAPALSAIQCGGYKLTINDSEGLVRINGELVTSQKVKYLGKKGDESNAKWDMGIMPSRDGNNYGFQFIKRDGKSWLNVQLLQNSMDAPKLIGSYPCKTV
;
A
#
# COMPACT_ATOMS: atom_id res chain seq x y z
N MET A 1 -31.23 -14.61 -44.10
CA MET A 1 -30.51 -13.45 -43.52
C MET A 1 -30.33 -13.69 -42.03
N LYS A 2 -29.19 -14.25 -41.59
CA LYS A 2 -28.93 -14.57 -40.18
C LYS A 2 -28.13 -13.42 -39.56
N LYS A 3 -28.78 -12.59 -38.74
CA LYS A 3 -28.13 -11.53 -37.97
C LYS A 3 -27.34 -12.19 -36.83
N LEU A 4 -26.01 -12.23 -36.96
CA LEU A 4 -25.12 -12.66 -35.88
C LEU A 4 -24.96 -11.48 -34.91
N LEU A 5 -25.67 -11.50 -33.78
CA LEU A 5 -25.44 -10.56 -32.68
C LEU A 5 -24.13 -10.94 -31.97
N ILE A 6 -23.10 -10.11 -32.12
CA ILE A 6 -21.86 -10.21 -31.35
C ILE A 6 -22.12 -9.54 -29.99
N LEU A 7 -22.23 -10.34 -28.94
CA LEU A 7 -22.33 -9.88 -27.56
C LEU A 7 -20.92 -9.58 -27.04
N ILE A 8 -20.56 -8.31 -26.95
CA ILE A 8 -19.27 -7.87 -26.40
C ILE A 8 -19.39 -7.95 -24.87
N ALA A 9 -18.78 -8.97 -24.26
CA ALA A 9 -18.63 -9.06 -22.81
C ALA A 9 -17.54 -8.08 -22.35
N LEU A 10 -17.93 -7.04 -21.62
CA LEU A 10 -17.00 -6.13 -20.92
C LEU A 10 -16.42 -6.88 -19.71
N PHE A 11 -15.31 -7.56 -19.90
CA PHE A 11 -14.51 -8.08 -18.80
C PHE A 11 -13.76 -6.92 -18.12
N SER A 12 -14.25 -6.47 -16.96
CA SER A 12 -13.50 -5.51 -16.14
C SER A 12 -12.37 -6.25 -15.42
N ALA A 13 -11.14 -6.08 -15.89
CA ALA A 13 -9.96 -6.55 -15.17
C ALA A 13 -9.70 -5.63 -13.95
N PRO A 14 -9.38 -6.18 -12.76
CA PRO A 14 -9.01 -5.37 -11.62
C PRO A 14 -7.72 -4.61 -11.93
N ALA A 15 -7.71 -3.30 -11.67
CA ALA A 15 -6.53 -2.46 -11.82
C ALA A 15 -5.60 -2.68 -10.61
N LEU A 16 -4.47 -3.36 -10.79
CA LEU A 16 -3.40 -3.37 -9.80
C LEU A 16 -2.54 -2.14 -10.00
N SER A 17 -2.53 -1.24 -9.02
CA SER A 17 -1.50 -0.20 -8.93
C SER A 17 -0.36 -0.69 -8.04
N ALA A 18 0.85 -0.75 -8.60
CA ALA A 18 2.06 -1.03 -7.85
C ALA A 18 2.85 0.26 -7.61
N ILE A 19 3.37 0.40 -6.39
CA ILE A 19 4.18 1.53 -5.97
C ILE A 19 5.49 0.98 -5.41
N GLN A 20 6.61 1.42 -5.95
CA GLN A 20 7.94 1.04 -5.50
C GLN A 20 8.54 2.13 -4.62
N CYS A 21 8.94 1.78 -3.39
CA CYS A 21 9.55 2.68 -2.42
C CYS A 21 10.85 2.05 -1.91
N GLY A 22 12.01 2.44 -2.45
CA GLY A 22 13.27 1.76 -2.12
C GLY A 22 13.19 0.25 -2.39
N GLY A 23 13.44 -0.58 -1.36
CA GLY A 23 13.30 -2.04 -1.42
C GLY A 23 11.88 -2.59 -1.17
N TYR A 24 10.87 -1.72 -1.02
CA TYR A 24 9.50 -2.11 -0.71
C TYR A 24 8.58 -1.92 -1.91
N LYS A 25 7.90 -3.00 -2.32
CA LYS A 25 6.83 -2.96 -3.31
C LYS A 25 5.48 -2.98 -2.62
N LEU A 26 4.74 -1.90 -2.77
CA LEU A 26 3.35 -1.76 -2.32
C LEU A 26 2.45 -2.18 -3.48
N THR A 27 1.56 -3.13 -3.23
CA THR A 27 0.47 -3.46 -4.17
C THR A 27 -0.85 -3.10 -3.51
N ILE A 28 -1.63 -2.26 -4.19
CA ILE A 28 -2.99 -1.89 -3.77
C ILE A 28 -3.94 -2.68 -4.65
N ASN A 29 -4.77 -3.53 -4.04
CA ASN A 29 -5.80 -4.29 -4.72
C ASN A 29 -7.17 -3.92 -4.13
N ASP A 30 -7.99 -3.26 -4.94
CA ASP A 30 -9.32 -2.80 -4.53
C ASP A 30 -10.25 -3.95 -4.08
N SER A 31 -10.02 -5.17 -4.57
CA SER A 31 -10.78 -6.36 -4.14
C SER A 31 -10.38 -6.88 -2.76
N GLU A 32 -9.13 -6.65 -2.34
CA GLU A 32 -8.64 -7.05 -1.02
C GLU A 32 -8.88 -5.96 0.04
N GLY A 33 -8.99 -4.70 -0.37
CA GLY A 33 -9.20 -3.55 0.52
C GLY A 33 -8.01 -3.20 1.41
N LEU A 34 -6.93 -3.99 1.36
CA LEU A 34 -5.71 -3.86 2.13
C LEU A 34 -4.48 -3.86 1.22
N VAL A 35 -3.40 -3.22 1.68
CA VAL A 35 -2.12 -3.18 0.97
C VAL A 35 -1.34 -4.46 1.17
N ARG A 36 -0.60 -4.87 0.15
CA ARG A 36 0.50 -5.82 0.28
C ARG A 36 1.84 -5.10 0.26
N ILE A 37 2.72 -5.40 1.23
CA ILE A 37 4.13 -4.98 1.25
C ILE A 37 4.97 -6.18 0.86
N ASN A 38 5.74 -6.08 -0.23
CA ASN A 38 6.56 -7.19 -0.77
C ASN A 38 5.76 -8.49 -0.95
N GLY A 39 4.47 -8.37 -1.31
CA GLY A 39 3.55 -9.50 -1.48
C GLY A 39 2.90 -10.02 -0.20
N GLU A 40 3.32 -9.56 0.97
CA GLU A 40 2.70 -9.88 2.26
C GLU A 40 1.57 -8.90 2.58
N LEU A 41 0.40 -9.43 2.94
CA LEU A 41 -0.77 -8.61 3.27
C LEU A 41 -0.57 -7.94 4.63
N VAL A 42 -0.88 -6.65 4.74
CA VAL A 42 -0.84 -5.94 6.02
C VAL A 42 -1.88 -6.51 6.99
N THR A 43 -1.52 -6.62 8.27
CA THR A 43 -2.41 -7.10 9.33
C THR A 43 -3.28 -5.98 9.90
N SER A 44 -2.87 -4.73 9.69
CA SER A 44 -3.64 -3.54 10.05
C SER A 44 -3.39 -2.40 9.06
N GLN A 45 -4.41 -1.58 8.85
CA GLN A 45 -4.36 -0.42 7.95
C GLN A 45 -5.30 0.67 8.45
N LYS A 46 -4.83 1.90 8.47
CA LYS A 46 -5.61 3.10 8.76
C LYS A 46 -5.30 4.18 7.75
N VAL A 47 -6.32 4.61 7.02
CA VAL A 47 -6.22 5.69 6.03
C VAL A 47 -6.70 7.00 6.64
N LYS A 48 -5.92 8.06 6.48
CA LYS A 48 -6.26 9.44 6.84
C LYS A 48 -6.06 10.34 5.63
N TYR A 49 -7.12 10.99 5.19
CA TYR A 49 -7.02 12.07 4.20
C TYR A 49 -6.38 13.31 4.85
N LEU A 50 -5.37 13.85 4.19
CA LEU A 50 -4.63 15.05 4.60
C LEU A 50 -5.25 16.33 4.03
N GLY A 51 -6.17 16.19 3.07
CA GLY A 51 -6.99 17.26 2.49
C GLY A 51 -8.48 16.95 2.63
N LYS A 52 -9.22 17.01 1.52
CA LYS A 52 -10.65 16.68 1.48
C LYS A 52 -10.85 15.17 1.67
N LYS A 53 -11.96 14.77 2.28
CA LYS A 53 -12.34 13.35 2.40
C LYS A 53 -12.41 12.72 0.99
N GLY A 54 -11.73 11.59 0.79
CA GLY A 54 -11.66 10.90 -0.50
C GLY A 54 -10.51 11.36 -1.41
N ASP A 55 -9.70 12.33 -0.99
CA ASP A 55 -8.52 12.74 -1.76
C ASP A 55 -7.35 11.75 -1.55
N GLU A 56 -7.34 10.68 -2.34
CA GLU A 56 -6.26 9.69 -2.36
C GLU A 56 -4.92 10.25 -2.83
N SER A 57 -4.90 11.44 -3.45
CA SER A 57 -3.66 12.13 -3.82
C SER A 57 -3.02 12.87 -2.65
N ASN A 58 -3.77 13.10 -1.57
CA ASN A 58 -3.32 13.68 -0.32
C ASN A 58 -3.79 12.83 0.85
N ALA A 59 -3.18 11.65 1.00
CA ALA A 59 -3.53 10.67 2.02
C ALA A 59 -2.30 10.11 2.75
N LYS A 60 -2.53 9.66 3.97
CA LYS A 60 -1.56 8.96 4.81
C LYS A 60 -2.14 7.62 5.25
N TRP A 61 -1.39 6.57 4.99
CA TRP A 61 -1.79 5.19 5.27
C TRP A 61 -0.81 4.65 6.31
N ASP A 62 -1.29 4.50 7.55
CA ASP A 62 -0.53 3.85 8.62
C ASP A 62 -0.88 2.36 8.59
N MET A 63 0.13 1.50 8.50
CA MET A 63 -0.05 0.05 8.31
C MET A 63 0.90 -0.73 9.22
N GLY A 64 0.58 -2.00 9.45
CA GLY A 64 1.44 -2.91 10.20
C GLY A 64 1.45 -4.32 9.62
N ILE A 65 2.56 -5.02 9.79
CA ILE A 65 2.70 -6.47 9.57
C ILE A 65 3.28 -7.07 10.85
N MET A 66 2.49 -7.91 11.51
CA MET A 66 2.81 -8.47 12.82
C MET A 66 2.18 -9.86 12.99
N PRO A 67 2.96 -10.95 13.01
CA PRO A 67 4.35 -11.03 12.57
C PRO A 67 4.46 -10.94 11.04
N SER A 68 5.62 -10.52 10.54
CA SER A 68 6.02 -10.68 9.14
C SER A 68 6.63 -12.06 8.91
N ARG A 69 6.72 -12.48 7.64
CA ARG A 69 7.32 -13.75 7.22
C ARG A 69 8.74 -13.98 7.72
N ASP A 70 9.51 -12.92 7.96
CA ASP A 70 10.87 -13.00 8.50
C ASP A 70 10.94 -13.10 10.03
N GLY A 71 9.78 -13.16 10.71
CA GLY A 71 9.66 -13.23 12.16
C GLY A 71 9.68 -11.88 12.87
N ASN A 72 9.89 -10.78 12.15
CA ASN A 72 9.90 -9.44 12.70
C ASN A 72 8.52 -8.77 12.65
N ASN A 73 8.36 -7.69 13.41
CA ASN A 73 7.19 -6.83 13.37
C ASN A 73 7.54 -5.51 12.68
N TYR A 74 6.68 -5.02 11.79
CA TYR A 74 6.95 -3.79 11.05
C TYR A 74 5.76 -2.82 11.10
N GLY A 75 6.08 -1.55 11.30
CA GLY A 75 5.19 -0.42 11.10
C GLY A 75 5.55 0.30 9.81
N PHE A 76 4.54 0.65 9.02
CA PHE A 76 4.70 1.37 7.77
C PHE A 76 3.83 2.62 7.78
N GLN A 77 4.34 3.70 7.20
CA GLN A 77 3.56 4.91 6.95
C GLN A 77 3.82 5.38 5.53
N PHE A 78 2.87 5.08 4.66
CA PHE A 78 2.87 5.57 3.29
C PHE A 78 2.18 6.93 3.25
N ILE A 79 2.84 7.92 2.66
CA ILE A 79 2.30 9.27 2.53
C ILE A 79 2.32 9.64 1.06
N LYS A 80 1.19 10.17 0.59
CA LYS A 80 1.08 10.86 -0.69
C LYS A 80 0.61 12.27 -0.42
N ARG A 81 1.36 13.25 -0.92
CA ARG A 81 1.07 14.67 -0.70
C ARG A 81 1.73 15.51 -1.79
N ASP A 82 1.01 16.48 -2.32
CA ASP A 82 1.53 17.48 -3.27
C ASP A 82 2.28 16.84 -4.45
N GLY A 83 1.72 15.76 -5.01
CA GLY A 83 2.29 15.03 -6.14
C GLY A 83 3.50 14.15 -5.83
N LYS A 84 3.95 14.10 -4.57
CA LYS A 84 5.04 13.24 -4.11
C LYS A 84 4.51 12.11 -3.24
N SER A 85 5.25 11.01 -3.18
CA SER A 85 4.99 9.93 -2.23
C SER A 85 6.27 9.36 -1.64
N TRP A 86 6.17 8.90 -0.40
CA TRP A 86 7.25 8.26 0.33
C TRP A 86 6.71 7.26 1.34
N LEU A 87 7.55 6.32 1.73
CA LEU A 87 7.26 5.29 2.71
C LEU A 87 8.24 5.42 3.88
N ASN A 88 7.70 5.63 5.07
CA ASN A 88 8.44 5.45 6.31
C ASN A 88 8.24 4.01 6.79
N VAL A 89 9.31 3.37 7.24
CA VAL A 89 9.32 2.00 7.76
C VAL A 89 9.99 2.01 9.11
N GLN A 90 9.43 1.27 10.06
CA GLN A 90 10.00 1.05 11.38
C GLN A 90 9.96 -0.45 11.70
N LEU A 91 11.09 -1.00 12.14
CA LEU A 91 11.11 -2.28 12.83
C LEU A 91 10.55 -2.09 14.25
N LEU A 92 9.49 -2.83 14.59
CA LEU A 92 8.87 -2.79 15.90
C LEU A 92 9.56 -3.81 16.79
N GLN A 93 10.28 -3.31 17.80
CA GLN A 93 11.06 -4.12 18.73
C GLN A 93 10.26 -4.38 20.01
N ASN A 94 10.58 -5.47 20.70
CA ASN A 94 9.90 -5.84 21.94
C ASN A 94 10.27 -4.93 23.13
N SER A 95 11.45 -4.30 23.09
CA SER A 95 11.87 -3.33 24.11
C SER A 95 11.58 -1.91 23.64
N MET A 96 10.90 -1.14 24.50
CA MET A 96 10.64 0.28 24.27
C MET A 96 11.87 1.17 24.43
N ASP A 97 12.90 0.67 25.13
CA ASP A 97 14.18 1.35 25.34
C ASP A 97 15.19 1.08 24.21
N ALA A 98 14.87 0.14 23.32
CA ALA A 98 15.73 -0.14 22.18
C ALA A 98 15.75 1.04 21.19
N PRO A 99 16.91 1.39 20.60
CA PRO A 99 16.97 2.39 19.55
C PRO A 99 16.08 2.01 18.36
N LYS A 100 15.21 2.92 17.94
CA LYS A 100 14.31 2.69 16.81
C LYS A 100 15.11 2.50 15.52
N LEU A 101 14.84 1.41 14.81
CA LEU A 101 15.35 1.16 13.47
C LEU A 101 14.32 1.65 12.45
N ILE A 102 14.63 2.79 11.81
CA ILE A 102 13.72 3.48 10.88
C ILE A 102 14.38 3.73 9.52
N GLY A 103 13.56 3.76 8.46
CA GLY A 103 13.98 4.16 7.12
C GLY A 103 12.88 4.94 6.41
N SER A 104 13.25 5.89 5.57
CA SER A 104 12.34 6.69 4.75
C SER A 104 12.74 6.61 3.28
N TYR A 105 11.81 6.22 2.43
CA TYR A 105 12.09 5.92 1.03
C TYR A 105 11.17 6.69 0.09
N PRO A 106 11.69 7.46 -0.88
CA PRO A 106 10.86 8.05 -1.92
C PRO A 106 10.23 6.96 -2.76
N CYS A 107 9.00 7.19 -3.21
CA CYS A 107 8.23 6.22 -3.97
C CYS A 107 8.05 6.66 -5.44
N LYS A 108 7.84 5.69 -6.31
CA LYS A 108 7.42 5.86 -7.71
C LYS A 108 6.40 4.81 -8.08
N THR A 109 5.43 5.16 -8.93
CA THR A 109 4.51 4.18 -9.53
C THR A 109 5.29 3.30 -10.51
N VAL A 110 5.02 1.99 -10.51
CA VAL A 110 5.69 0.99 -11.38
C VAL A 110 4.69 0.02 -12.01
#